data_AF-Q01PL3-F1
#
_entry.id   AF-Q01PL3-F1
#
_cell.length_a   1.000
_cell.length_b   1.000
_cell.length_c   1.000
_cell.angle_alpha   90.00
_cell.angle_beta   90.00
_cell.angle_gamma   90.00
#
_symmetry.space_group_name_H-M   'P 1'
#
loop_
_entity.id
_entity.type
_entity.pdbx_description
1 polymer ?
#
loop_
_entity_poly.entity_id
_entity_poly.type
_entity_poly.pdbx_seq_one_letter_code
_entity_poly.pdbx_strand_id
1 'polypeptide(L)'
;MPELREAIEGHLTACEWCRMEFVRLQAEPKEEEAQAEPDTEGLANLLSHLRSWESGLPAPELRGITIRSRAAQELGVYLGGDAAQSVLGPVSDDAGNLIPTIQPLLGRFLGRKAASLLSSHIVDVAVVRL
;
A
#
# COMPACT_ATOMS: atom_id res chain seq x y z
N MET A 1 -7.20 6.06 -15.66
CA MET A 1 -7.18 6.12 -17.14
C MET A 1 -8.47 6.78 -17.63
N PRO A 2 -8.56 8.11 -17.59
CA PRO A 2 -9.79 8.85 -17.95
C PRO A 2 -10.07 8.86 -19.46
N GLU A 3 -9.04 8.88 -20.30
CA GLU A 3 -9.16 8.97 -21.77
C GLU A 3 -9.87 7.76 -22.41
N LEU A 4 -9.63 6.56 -21.86
CA LEU A 4 -10.29 5.35 -22.33
C LEU A 4 -11.80 5.36 -22.03
N ARG A 5 -12.19 5.96 -20.90
CA ARG A 5 -13.58 6.06 -20.49
C ARG A 5 -14.36 7.00 -21.40
N GLU A 6 -13.81 8.15 -21.73
CA GLU A 6 -14.42 9.11 -22.65
C GLU A 6 -14.59 8.51 -24.06
N ALA A 7 -13.62 7.75 -24.55
CA ALA A 7 -13.72 7.07 -25.84
C ALA A 7 -14.84 6.01 -25.87
N ILE A 8 -15.02 5.26 -24.77
CA ILE A 8 -16.09 4.27 -24.62
C ILE A 8 -17.46 4.97 -24.56
N GLU A 9 -17.59 6.03 -23.76
CA GLU A 9 -18.83 6.81 -23.65
C GLU A 9 -19.22 7.43 -25.01
N GLY A 10 -18.23 7.97 -25.75
CA GLY A 10 -18.43 8.47 -27.11
C GLY A 10 -18.91 7.38 -28.08
N HIS A 11 -18.40 6.15 -27.99
CA HIS A 11 -18.86 5.06 -28.83
C HIS A 11 -20.28 4.58 -28.47
N LEU A 12 -20.61 4.50 -27.18
CA LEU A 12 -21.94 4.08 -26.69
C LEU A 12 -23.04 5.07 -27.07
N THR A 13 -22.72 6.35 -27.25
CA THR A 13 -23.68 7.34 -27.76
C THR A 13 -23.92 7.22 -29.27
N ALA A 14 -22.93 6.78 -30.03
CA ALA A 14 -23.00 6.66 -31.48
C ALA A 14 -23.52 5.29 -31.99
N CYS A 15 -23.42 4.22 -31.18
CA CYS A 15 -23.78 2.87 -31.58
C CYS A 15 -24.88 2.28 -30.69
N GLU A 16 -26.09 2.17 -31.24
CA GLU A 16 -27.26 1.64 -30.51
C GLU A 16 -27.12 0.17 -30.11
N TRP A 17 -26.48 -0.65 -30.95
CA TRP A 17 -26.21 -2.05 -30.65
C TRP A 17 -25.28 -2.21 -29.43
N CYS A 18 -24.15 -1.47 -29.41
CA CYS A 18 -23.23 -1.48 -28.28
C CYS A 18 -23.88 -0.94 -27.00
N ARG A 19 -24.75 0.07 -27.13
CA ARG A 19 -25.52 0.61 -25.99
C ARG A 19 -26.45 -0.44 -25.38
N MET A 20 -27.19 -1.17 -26.22
CA MET A 20 -28.09 -2.22 -25.76
C MET A 20 -27.32 -3.37 -25.09
N GLU A 21 -26.20 -3.81 -25.68
CA GLU A 21 -25.37 -4.85 -25.08
C GLU A 21 -24.75 -4.40 -23.75
N PHE A 22 -24.31 -3.14 -23.66
CA PHE A 22 -23.81 -2.56 -22.42
C PHE A 22 -24.87 -2.52 -21.31
N VAL A 23 -26.11 -2.14 -21.65
CA VAL A 23 -27.24 -2.19 -20.71
C VAL A 23 -27.54 -3.64 -20.32
N ARG A 24 -27.48 -4.59 -21.26
CA ARG A 24 -27.67 -6.02 -20.96
C ARG A 24 -26.62 -6.54 -19.98
N LEU A 25 -25.35 -6.20 -20.18
CA LEU A 25 -24.24 -6.58 -19.30
C LEU A 25 -24.33 -5.91 -17.91
N GLN A 26 -24.92 -4.71 -17.81
CA GLN A 26 -25.23 -4.12 -16.50
C GLN A 26 -26.45 -4.73 -15.82
N ALA A 27 -27.39 -5.24 -16.60
CA ALA A 27 -28.62 -5.85 -16.12
C ALA A 27 -28.48 -7.34 -15.81
N GLU A 28 -27.41 -7.99 -16.27
CA GLU A 28 -27.01 -9.29 -15.74
C GLU A 28 -26.85 -9.13 -14.22
N PRO A 29 -27.61 -9.88 -13.41
CA PRO A 29 -27.40 -9.86 -11.99
C PRO A 29 -25.95 -10.30 -11.79
N LYS A 30 -25.15 -9.48 -11.11
CA LYS A 30 -23.96 -9.99 -10.45
C LYS A 30 -24.45 -11.14 -9.58
N GLU A 31 -24.30 -12.36 -10.08
CA GLU A 31 -24.50 -13.59 -9.32
C GLU A 31 -23.45 -13.58 -8.22
N GLU A 32 -23.72 -12.82 -7.14
CA GLU A 32 -23.08 -12.71 -5.81
C GLU A 32 -23.35 -11.36 -5.09
N GLU A 33 -24.29 -10.52 -5.55
CA GLU A 33 -24.82 -9.41 -4.71
C GLU A 33 -26.27 -9.70 -4.27
N ALA A 34 -26.58 -10.98 -4.00
CA ALA A 34 -27.77 -11.35 -3.25
C ALA A 34 -27.52 -11.10 -1.76
N GLN A 35 -27.87 -9.89 -1.29
CA GLN A 35 -28.26 -9.60 0.10
C GLN A 35 -27.51 -10.39 1.18
N ALA A 36 -26.17 -10.39 1.15
CA ALA A 36 -25.43 -10.67 2.37
C ALA A 36 -25.78 -9.50 3.30
N GLU A 37 -26.62 -9.76 4.32
CA GLU A 37 -26.57 -8.91 5.51
C GLU A 37 -25.09 -8.73 5.85
N PRO A 38 -24.62 -7.51 6.15
CA PRO A 38 -23.24 -7.33 6.52
C PRO A 38 -22.97 -8.34 7.62
N ASP A 39 -22.04 -9.27 7.38
CA ASP A 39 -21.64 -10.27 8.34
C ASP A 39 -21.02 -9.53 9.51
N THR A 40 -21.88 -9.05 10.41
CA THR A 40 -21.53 -8.21 11.54
C THR A 40 -20.65 -8.99 12.50
N GLU A 41 -20.81 -10.32 12.51
CA GLU A 41 -19.96 -11.25 13.23
C GLU A 41 -18.58 -11.36 12.58
N GLY A 42 -18.49 -11.51 11.25
CA GLY A 42 -17.24 -11.46 10.49
C GLY A 42 -16.49 -10.14 10.64
N LEU A 43 -17.21 -9.01 10.57
CA LEU A 43 -16.64 -7.68 10.79
C LEU A 43 -16.18 -7.51 12.25
N ALA A 44 -16.98 -7.94 13.23
CA ALA A 44 -16.61 -7.90 14.64
C ALA A 44 -15.39 -8.77 14.93
N ASN A 45 -15.29 -9.95 14.32
CA ASN A 45 -14.14 -10.84 14.41
C ASN A 45 -12.89 -10.22 13.77
N LEU A 46 -13.02 -9.61 12.60
CA LEU A 46 -11.92 -8.90 11.95
C LEU A 46 -11.44 -7.72 12.80
N LEU A 47 -12.35 -6.91 13.34
CA LEU A 47 -12.03 -5.80 14.25
C LEU A 47 -11.44 -6.30 15.58
N SER A 48 -11.87 -7.46 16.07
CA SER A 48 -11.29 -8.10 17.26
C SER A 48 -9.84 -8.55 16.99
N HIS A 49 -9.59 -9.18 15.84
CA HIS A 49 -8.25 -9.57 15.43
C HIS A 49 -7.34 -8.37 15.21
N LEU A 50 -7.83 -7.30 14.59
CA LEU A 50 -7.08 -6.05 14.43
C LEU A 50 -6.73 -5.42 15.77
N ARG A 51 -7.68 -5.34 16.71
CA ARG A 51 -7.43 -4.80 18.05
C ARG A 51 -6.48 -5.67 18.88
N SER A 52 -6.62 -6.99 18.79
CA SER A 52 -5.70 -7.94 19.41
C SER A 52 -4.28 -7.77 18.87
N TRP A 53 -4.14 -7.67 17.55
CA TRP A 53 -2.87 -7.37 16.89
C TRP A 53 -2.31 -6.03 17.34
N GLU A 54 -3.11 -4.95 17.33
CA GLU A 54 -2.75 -3.62 17.84
C GLU A 54 -2.27 -3.65 19.30
N SER A 55 -2.91 -4.43 20.17
CA SER A 55 -2.51 -4.56 21.57
C SER A 55 -1.23 -5.37 21.78
N GLY A 56 -0.89 -6.24 20.83
CA GLY A 56 0.37 -7.00 20.84
C GLY A 56 1.57 -6.20 20.34
N LEU A 57 1.32 -5.03 19.77
CA LEU A 57 2.36 -4.19 19.20
C LEU A 57 3.01 -3.31 20.28
N PRO A 58 4.31 -3.03 20.17
CA PRO A 58 4.97 -2.05 21.02
C PRO A 58 4.23 -0.71 20.98
N ALA A 59 4.30 0.06 22.06
CA ALA A 59 3.77 1.42 22.10
C ALA A 59 4.17 2.19 20.82
N PRO A 60 3.29 3.03 20.25
CA PRO A 60 3.52 3.67 18.94
C PRO A 60 4.89 4.36 18.82
N GLU A 61 5.35 4.96 19.91
CA GLU A 61 6.64 5.62 20.04
C GLU A 61 7.82 4.64 19.90
N LEU A 62 7.73 3.45 20.50
CA LEU A 62 8.74 2.39 20.41
C LEU A 62 8.73 1.69 19.05
N ARG A 63 7.56 1.65 18.41
CA ARG A 63 7.36 1.02 17.10
C ARG A 63 8.15 1.74 16.01
N GLY A 64 8.02 3.06 15.91
CA GLY A 64 8.73 3.83 14.89
C GLY A 64 10.25 3.87 15.13
N ILE A 65 10.71 3.87 16.38
CA ILE A 65 12.14 3.70 16.72
C ILE A 65 12.64 2.32 16.23
N THR A 66 11.88 1.26 16.48
CA THR A 66 12.25 -0.11 16.06
C THR A 66 12.29 -0.22 14.53
N ILE A 67 11.31 0.34 13.83
CA ILE A 67 11.27 0.36 12.36
C ILE A 67 12.48 1.13 11.81
N ARG A 68 12.76 2.33 12.32
CA ARG A 68 13.91 3.14 11.88
C ARG A 68 15.24 2.42 12.11
N SER A 69 15.42 1.77 13.27
CA SER A 69 16.63 1.01 13.59
C SER A 69 16.84 -0.16 12.61
N ARG A 70 15.79 -0.94 12.34
CA ARG A 70 15.85 -2.05 11.38
C ARG A 70 16.10 -1.55 9.95
N ALA A 71 15.42 -0.48 9.53
CA ALA A 71 15.66 0.14 8.23
C ALA A 71 17.10 0.65 8.09
N ALA A 72 17.68 1.21 9.16
CA ALA A 72 19.08 1.66 9.17
C ALA A 72 20.04 0.49 9.02
N GLN A 73 19.75 -0.64 9.66
CA GLN A 73 20.56 -1.86 9.53
C GLN A 73 20.54 -2.39 8.09
N GLU A 74 19.36 -2.48 7.46
CA GLU A 74 19.23 -2.96 6.08
C GLU A 74 19.88 -2.00 5.06
N LEU A 75 19.66 -0.69 5.21
CA LEU A 75 20.32 0.32 4.36
C LEU A 75 21.83 0.35 4.57
N GLY A 76 22.29 0.09 5.80
CA GLY A 76 23.70 0.08 6.18
C GLY A 76 24.52 -0.95 5.40
N VAL A 77 23.90 -2.06 4.96
CA VAL A 77 24.55 -3.07 4.11
C VAL A 77 25.01 -2.50 2.77
N TYR A 78 24.28 -1.49 2.24
CA TYR A 78 24.55 -0.92 0.92
C TYR A 78 25.22 0.44 0.97
N LEU A 79 24.87 1.28 1.96
CA LEU A 79 25.31 2.67 2.04
C LEU A 79 26.36 2.91 3.13
N GLY A 80 26.53 1.96 4.06
CA GLY A 80 27.26 2.16 5.31
C GLY A 80 26.39 2.81 6.39
N GLY A 81 26.79 2.64 7.65
CA GLY A 81 25.99 3.05 8.82
C GLY A 81 25.67 4.54 8.86
N ASP A 82 26.67 5.39 8.65
CA ASP A 82 26.51 6.86 8.74
C ASP A 82 25.59 7.42 7.63
N ALA A 83 25.72 6.89 6.42
CA ALA A 83 24.87 7.27 5.30
C ALA A 83 23.44 6.76 5.50
N ALA A 84 23.26 5.54 6.01
CA ALA A 84 21.95 5.00 6.33
C ALA A 84 21.21 5.86 7.37
N GLN A 85 21.91 6.29 8.43
CA GLN A 85 21.33 7.20 9.44
C GLN A 85 20.99 8.57 8.84
N SER A 86 21.87 9.11 7.99
CA SER A 86 21.62 10.41 7.34
C SER A 86 20.40 10.37 6.40
N VAL A 87 20.23 9.27 5.66
CA VAL A 87 19.07 9.06 4.78
C VAL A 87 17.77 8.93 5.58
N LEU A 88 17.83 8.36 6.78
CA LEU A 88 16.67 8.19 7.66
C LEU A 88 16.40 9.39 8.56
N GLY A 89 17.29 10.38 8.63
CA GLY A 89 17.13 11.59 9.44
C GLY A 89 15.79 12.33 9.24
N PRO A 90 15.24 12.44 8.01
CA PRO A 90 13.93 13.07 7.77
C PRO A 90 12.72 12.17 8.07
N VAL A 91 12.93 10.91 8.49
CA VAL A 91 11.84 9.97 8.79
C VAL A 91 11.24 10.32 10.15
N SER A 92 9.91 10.46 10.17
CA SER A 92 9.12 10.79 11.34
C SER A 92 9.26 9.75 12.45
N ASP A 93 8.93 10.13 13.69
CA ASP A 93 9.12 9.26 14.85
C ASP A 93 8.23 8.02 14.84
N ASP A 94 7.09 8.07 14.15
CA ASP A 94 6.18 6.95 13.88
C ASP A 94 6.58 6.11 12.66
N ALA A 95 7.63 6.51 11.93
CA ALA A 95 8.09 5.92 10.67
C ALA A 95 7.05 5.89 9.54
N GLY A 96 5.95 6.64 9.64
CA GLY A 96 4.87 6.64 8.65
C GLY A 96 5.30 7.18 7.28
N ASN A 97 6.33 8.01 7.23
CA ASN A 97 6.86 8.60 6.00
C ASN A 97 8.13 7.88 5.47
N LEU A 98 8.47 6.68 5.97
CA LEU A 98 9.72 5.99 5.64
C LEU A 98 9.94 5.87 4.12
N ILE A 99 8.99 5.26 3.41
CA ILE A 99 9.10 5.00 1.97
C ILE A 99 9.11 6.28 1.12
N PRO A 100 8.15 7.22 1.26
CA PRO A 100 8.19 8.45 0.49
C PRO A 100 9.44 9.29 0.77
N THR A 101 10.10 9.12 1.92
CA THR A 101 11.37 9.78 2.26
C THR A 101 12.56 9.13 1.54
N ILE A 102 12.73 7.81 1.63
CA ILE A 102 13.94 7.14 1.13
C ILE A 102 13.88 6.84 -0.37
N GLN A 103 12.69 6.58 -0.93
CA GLN A 103 12.54 6.07 -2.30
C GLN A 103 13.02 7.07 -3.37
N PRO A 104 12.74 8.39 -3.29
CA PRO A 104 13.28 9.35 -4.26
C PRO A 104 14.81 9.44 -4.20
N LEU A 105 15.38 9.36 -2.99
CA LEU A 105 16.81 9.42 -2.78
C LEU A 105 17.49 8.17 -3.36
N LEU A 106 17.02 6.98 -2.99
CA LEU A 106 17.50 5.70 -3.55
C LEU A 106 17.30 5.65 -5.07
N GLY A 107 16.19 6.17 -5.58
CA GLY A 107 15.88 6.22 -7.01
C GLY A 107 16.89 7.05 -7.81
N ARG A 108 17.49 8.06 -7.19
CA ARG A 108 18.51 8.91 -7.81
C ARG A 108 19.86 8.21 -7.96
N PHE A 109 20.17 7.27 -7.07
CA PHE A 109 21.44 6.52 -7.09
C PHE A 109 21.33 5.16 -7.80
N LEU A 110 20.26 4.41 -7.53
CA LEU A 110 20.10 3.03 -7.98
C LEU A 110 19.19 2.91 -9.22
N GLY A 111 18.48 3.98 -9.56
CA GLY A 111 17.39 3.96 -10.54
C GLY A 111 16.08 3.43 -9.95
N ARG A 112 14.97 3.68 -10.65
CA ARG A 112 13.60 3.45 -10.16
C ARG A 112 13.33 2.00 -9.74
N LYS A 113 13.78 1.03 -10.56
CA LYS A 113 13.50 -0.40 -10.32
C LYS A 113 14.19 -0.92 -9.07
N ALA A 114 15.50 -0.65 -8.93
CA ALA A 114 16.27 -1.09 -7.78
C ALA A 114 15.83 -0.39 -6.50
N ALA A 115 15.52 0.92 -6.56
CA ALA A 115 14.98 1.65 -5.43
C ALA A 115 13.65 1.07 -4.94
N SER A 116 12.74 0.70 -5.86
CA SER A 116 11.47 0.07 -5.50
C SER A 116 11.67 -1.30 -4.84
N LEU A 117 12.58 -2.12 -5.35
CA LEU A 117 12.86 -3.45 -4.77
C LEU A 117 13.47 -3.31 -3.37
N LEU A 118 14.43 -2.41 -3.20
CA LEU A 118 15.08 -2.17 -1.93
C LEU A 118 14.10 -1.59 -0.90
N SER A 119 13.26 -0.63 -1.30
CA SER A 119 12.23 -0.08 -0.41
C SER A 119 11.22 -1.14 0.01
N SER A 120 10.80 -2.02 -0.90
CA SER A 120 9.89 -3.13 -0.56
C SER A 120 10.53 -4.12 0.40
N HIS A 121 11.80 -4.49 0.19
CA HIS A 121 12.56 -5.34 1.09
C HIS A 121 12.69 -4.73 2.49
N ILE A 122 12.99 -3.43 2.57
CA ILE A 122 13.09 -2.71 3.85
C ILE A 122 11.74 -2.76 4.59
N VAL A 123 10.61 -2.59 3.91
CA VAL A 123 9.28 -2.72 4.56
C VAL A 123 9.07 -4.13 5.10
N ASP A 124 9.37 -5.14 4.30
CA ASP A 124 9.17 -6.54 4.69
C ASP A 124 9.99 -6.88 5.95
N VAL A 125 11.26 -6.45 6.00
CA VAL A 125 12.12 -6.73 7.15
C VAL A 125 11.82 -5.83 8.35
N ALA A 126 11.59 -4.54 8.14
CA ALA A 126 11.45 -3.57 9.22
C ALA A 126 10.04 -3.56 9.84
N VAL A 127 8.99 -3.75 9.03
CA VAL A 127 7.58 -3.58 9.42
C VAL A 127 6.88 -4.93 9.67
N VAL A 128 7.07 -5.93 8.81
CA VAL A 128 6.32 -7.21 8.92
C VAL A 128 6.83 -8.08 10.06
N ARG A 129 8.10 -7.93 10.47
CA ARG A 129 8.69 -8.67 11.61
C ARG A 129 8.47 -7.99 12.97
N LEU A 130 7.46 -7.11 13.10
CA LEU A 130 7.10 -6.49 14.37
C LEU A 130 6.28 -7.45 15.24
#